data_AF-A0A1L8TP23-F1
#
_entry.id   AF-A0A1L8TP23-F1
#
_cell.length_a   1.000
_cell.length_b   1.000
_cell.length_c   1.000
_cell.angle_alpha   90.00
_cell.angle_beta   90.00
_cell.angle_gamma   90.00
#
_symmetry.space_group_name_H-M   'P 1'
#
loop_
_entity.id
_entity.type
_entity.pdbx_description
1 polymer ?
#
loop_
_entity_poly.entity_id
_entity_poly.type
_entity_poly.pdbx_seq_one_letter_code
_entity_poly.pdbx_strand_id
1 'polypeptide(L)'
;MSDMMVNKSEVAFYYKPLLTEKLAADFMKVVDTDLPFFTIQDELLYLMNERDIPCFRIPKHKTRDGLDHVFYFDIVINETIPKLKLYKYKFQRIERRQ
;
A
#
# COMPACT_ATOMS: atom_id res chain seq x y z
N MET A 1 -7.08 -22.44 21.48
CA MET A 1 -7.22 -21.63 20.25
C MET A 1 -6.73 -20.26 20.62
N SER A 2 -5.50 -19.94 20.24
CA SER A 2 -4.82 -18.73 20.68
C SER A 2 -5.17 -17.61 19.71
N ASP A 3 -5.83 -16.57 20.21
CA ASP A 3 -5.94 -15.30 19.48
C ASP A 3 -4.55 -14.82 19.11
N MET A 4 -4.24 -14.80 17.82
CA MET A 4 -3.08 -14.09 17.27
C MET A 4 -3.34 -12.58 17.44
N MET A 5 -3.06 -12.04 18.62
CA MET A 5 -2.85 -10.60 18.75
C MET A 5 -1.52 -10.26 18.07
N VAL A 6 -1.59 -9.87 16.80
CA VAL A 6 -0.47 -9.28 16.06
C VAL A 6 -0.03 -8.03 16.82
N ASN A 7 1.17 -8.06 17.38
CA ASN A 7 1.73 -6.95 18.15
C ASN A 7 2.20 -5.85 17.18
N LYS A 8 1.29 -4.96 16.79
CA LYS A 8 1.48 -3.81 15.86
C LYS A 8 2.45 -2.73 16.36
N SER A 9 3.16 -2.94 17.47
CA SER A 9 3.82 -1.88 18.24
C SER A 9 5.23 -1.48 17.76
N GLU A 10 5.85 -2.19 16.82
CA GLU A 10 7.24 -1.91 16.44
C GLU A 10 7.42 -1.17 15.11
N VAL A 11 6.39 -1.07 14.26
CA VAL A 11 6.47 -0.37 12.98
C VAL A 11 5.52 0.81 13.01
N ALA A 12 6.07 2.01 13.16
CA ALA A 12 5.29 3.23 12.95
C ALA A 12 5.36 3.59 11.45
N PHE A 13 4.20 3.84 10.85
CA PHE A 13 4.08 4.34 9.49
C PHE A 13 3.77 5.83 9.56
N TYR A 14 4.63 6.66 8.96
CA TYR A 14 4.37 8.09 8.87
C TYR A 14 3.72 8.41 7.53
N TYR A 15 2.60 9.12 7.57
CA TYR A 15 1.86 9.52 6.37
C TYR A 15 2.05 11.01 6.11
N LYS A 16 2.33 11.38 4.85
CA LYS A 16 2.07 12.76 4.41
C LYS A 16 0.61 12.81 3.92
N PRO A 17 -0.27 13.65 4.51
CA PRO A 17 -1.69 13.70 4.18
C PRO A 17 -1.96 13.86 2.67
N LEU A 18 -1.26 14.79 2.00
CA LEU A 18 -1.37 15.04 0.56
C LEU A 18 -1.00 13.84 -0.34
N LEU A 19 -0.11 12.95 0.10
CA LEU A 19 0.26 11.74 -0.65
C LEU A 19 -0.78 10.62 -0.47
N THR A 20 -1.54 10.67 0.62
CA THR A 20 -2.57 9.66 0.95
C THR A 20 -3.82 9.85 0.09
N GLU A 21 -4.21 11.10 -0.17
CA GLU A 21 -5.36 11.42 -1.03
C GLU A 21 -5.15 10.96 -2.47
N LYS A 22 -3.95 11.20 -3.03
CA LYS A 22 -3.63 10.77 -4.40
C LYS A 22 -3.62 9.24 -4.51
N LEU A 23 -3.01 8.54 -3.55
CA LEU A 23 -2.99 7.07 -3.52
C LEU A 23 -4.42 6.52 -3.45
N ALA A 24 -5.23 7.03 -2.52
CA ALA A 24 -6.61 6.61 -2.37
C ALA A 24 -7.43 6.89 -3.64
N ALA A 25 -7.26 8.06 -4.25
CA ALA A 25 -7.94 8.41 -5.50
C ALA A 25 -7.52 7.50 -6.67
N ASP A 26 -6.23 7.23 -6.83
CA ASP A 26 -5.72 6.35 -7.89
C ASP A 26 -6.18 4.90 -7.65
N PHE A 27 -6.22 4.43 -6.41
CA PHE A 27 -6.78 3.13 -6.04
C PHE A 27 -8.27 3.03 -6.38
N MET A 28 -9.08 3.98 -5.90
CA MET A 28 -10.54 3.98 -6.10
C MET A 28 -10.94 4.18 -7.57
N LYS A 29 -10.04 4.67 -8.44
CA LYS A 29 -10.28 4.74 -9.88
C LYS A 29 -10.20 3.37 -10.56
N VAL A 30 -9.27 2.52 -10.12
CA VAL A 30 -8.91 1.30 -10.87
C VAL A 30 -9.44 0.03 -10.24
N VAL A 31 -9.56 -0.03 -8.91
CA VAL A 31 -9.95 -1.25 -8.20
C VAL A 31 -11.46 -1.41 -8.21
N ASP A 32 -11.91 -2.63 -8.53
CA ASP A 32 -13.31 -3.04 -8.44
C ASP A 32 -13.64 -3.42 -7.00
N THR A 33 -14.06 -2.44 -6.21
CA THR A 33 -14.34 -2.58 -4.78
C THR A 33 -15.30 -1.49 -4.30
N ASP A 34 -16.16 -1.86 -3.36
CA ASP A 34 -16.99 -0.92 -2.59
C ASP A 34 -16.29 -0.43 -1.31
N LEU A 35 -15.17 -1.05 -0.95
CA LEU A 35 -14.40 -0.68 0.23
C LEU A 35 -13.53 0.56 -0.03
N PRO A 36 -13.64 1.60 0.80
CA PRO A 36 -12.73 2.74 0.76
C PRO A 36 -11.29 2.34 1.09
N PHE A 37 -10.32 2.93 0.40
CA PHE A 37 -8.89 2.59 0.58
C PHE A 37 -8.40 2.74 2.04
N PHE A 38 -8.89 3.74 2.78
CA PHE A 38 -8.48 3.97 4.17
C PHE A 38 -8.77 2.77 5.10
N THR A 39 -9.72 1.90 4.72
CA THR A 39 -10.07 0.71 5.53
C THR A 39 -9.01 -0.39 5.48
N ILE A 40 -8.17 -0.40 4.43
CA ILE A 40 -7.15 -1.45 4.21
C ILE A 40 -5.72 -0.90 4.21
N GLN A 41 -5.54 0.41 4.28
CA GLN A 41 -4.26 1.08 4.10
C GLN A 41 -3.19 0.63 5.09
N ASP A 42 -3.52 0.56 6.38
CA ASP A 42 -2.56 0.16 7.42
C ASP A 42 -2.12 -1.30 7.26
N GLU A 43 -3.08 -2.19 6.98
CA GLU A 43 -2.81 -3.62 6.77
C GLU A 43 -1.95 -3.84 5.52
N LEU A 44 -2.24 -3.10 4.45
CA LEU A 44 -1.48 -3.16 3.21
C LEU A 44 -0.01 -2.76 3.44
N LEU A 45 0.23 -1.67 4.17
CA LEU A 45 1.59 -1.21 4.46
C LEU A 45 2.32 -2.13 5.42
N TYR A 46 1.62 -2.70 6.40
CA TYR A 46 2.16 -3.77 7.23
C TYR A 46 2.64 -4.95 6.38
N LEU A 47 1.80 -5.46 5.48
CA LEU A 47 2.17 -6.56 4.58
C LEU A 47 3.33 -6.19 3.64
N MET A 48 3.39 -4.95 3.16
CA MET A 48 4.51 -4.47 2.36
C MET A 48 5.81 -4.43 3.15
N ASN A 49 5.75 -4.02 4.42
CA ASN A 49 6.90 -4.00 5.31
C ASN A 49 7.40 -5.41 5.63
N GLU A 50 6.50 -6.31 6.03
CA GLU A 50 6.84 -7.71 6.35
C GLU A 50 7.49 -8.44 5.18
N ARG A 51 7.10 -8.09 3.95
CA ARG A 51 7.65 -8.68 2.72
C ARG A 51 8.83 -7.92 2.13
N ASP A 52 9.20 -6.79 2.75
CA ASP A 52 10.21 -5.85 2.26
C ASP A 52 10.02 -5.46 0.78
N ILE A 53 8.78 -5.15 0.39
CA ILE A 53 8.42 -4.76 -0.98
C ILE A 53 8.06 -3.26 -1.08
N PRO A 54 8.52 -2.56 -2.13
CA PRO A 54 8.19 -1.16 -2.37
C PRO A 54 6.94 -0.97 -3.22
N CYS A 55 6.19 -2.03 -3.52
CA CYS A 55 4.98 -1.93 -4.33
C CYS A 55 3.96 -3.01 -3.98
N PHE A 56 2.72 -2.78 -4.40
CA PHE A 56 1.69 -3.81 -4.44
C PHE A 56 0.99 -3.82 -5.80
N ARG A 57 0.43 -4.97 -6.17
CA ARG A 57 -0.26 -5.19 -7.44
C ARG A 57 -1.72 -5.53 -7.21
N ILE A 58 -2.60 -4.88 -7.96
CA ILE A 58 -4.00 -5.28 -8.10
C ILE A 58 -4.11 -6.09 -9.40
N PRO A 59 -4.51 -7.37 -9.31
CA PRO A 59 -4.61 -8.22 -10.48
C PRO A 59 -5.82 -7.86 -11.34
N LYS A 60 -5.72 -8.07 -12.65
CA LYS A 60 -6.74 -7.72 -13.65
C LYS A 60 -8.18 -8.17 -13.38
N HIS A 61 -8.36 -9.27 -12.63
CA HIS A 61 -9.70 -9.77 -12.29
C HIS A 61 -10.33 -9.02 -11.10
N LYS A 62 -9.62 -8.02 -10.54
CA LYS A 62 -10.05 -7.12 -9.46
C LYS A 62 -10.00 -5.65 -9.90
N THR A 63 -9.86 -5.38 -11.20
CA THR A 63 -9.77 -4.02 -11.74
C THR A 63 -10.89 -3.76 -12.73
N ARG A 64 -11.31 -2.50 -12.80
CA ARG A 64 -12.42 -2.06 -13.65
C ARG A 64 -12.10 -2.09 -15.14
N ASP A 65 -10.82 -1.99 -15.50
CA ASP A 65 -10.35 -1.94 -16.88
C ASP A 65 -9.80 -3.29 -17.38
N GLY A 66 -9.79 -4.32 -16.53
CA GLY A 66 -9.29 -5.64 -16.88
C GLY A 66 -7.77 -5.71 -17.09
N LEU A 67 -7.00 -4.77 -16.55
CA LEU A 67 -5.52 -4.74 -16.61
C LEU A 67 -4.90 -4.93 -15.23
N ASP A 68 -3.63 -5.36 -15.18
CA ASP A 68 -2.89 -5.40 -13.92
C ASP A 68 -2.41 -3.98 -13.57
N HIS A 69 -2.58 -3.54 -12.32
CA HIS A 69 -2.10 -2.24 -11.85
C HIS A 69 -1.10 -2.40 -10.72
N VAL A 70 0.05 -1.73 -10.83
CA VAL A 70 1.09 -1.74 -9.79
C VAL A 70 1.24 -0.36 -9.19
N PHE A 71 1.17 -0.27 -7.86
CA PHE A 71 1.33 0.95 -7.09
C PHE A 71 2.72 0.96 -6.46
N TYR A 72 3.54 1.96 -6.82
CA TYR A 72 4.94 2.05 -6.40
C TYR A 72 5.15 3.08 -5.30
N PHE A 73 6.11 2.79 -4.43
CA PHE A 73 6.50 3.61 -3.30
C PHE A 73 8.02 3.76 -3.23
N ASP A 74 8.48 4.93 -2.82
CA ASP A 74 9.84 5.09 -2.31
C ASP A 74 9.81 4.82 -0.80
N ILE A 75 10.71 3.96 -0.32
CA ILE A 75 10.86 3.64 1.11
C ILE A 75 12.01 4.47 1.66
N VAL A 76 11.73 5.30 2.67
CA VAL A 76 12.74 6.07 3.37
C VAL A 76 12.84 5.56 4.80
N ILE A 77 14.04 5.15 5.20
CA ILE A 77 14.33 4.77 6.58
C ILE A 77 14.62 6.06 7.35
N ASN A 78 14.00 6.20 8.52
CA ASN A 78 14.36 7.30 9.41
C ASN A 78 15.69 6.97 10.11
N GLU A 79 16.71 7.79 9.92
CA GLU A 79 18.05 7.59 10.51
C GLU A 79 18.03 7.69 12.05
N THR A 80 17.08 8.44 12.61
CA THR A 80 16.90 8.62 14.06
C THR A 80 16.09 7.48 14.68
N ILE A 81 15.18 6.87 13.92
CA ILE A 81 14.36 5.73 14.37
C ILE A 81 14.36 4.69 13.25
N PRO A 82 15.36 3.79 13.20
CA PRO A 82 15.52 2.84 12.09
C PRO A 82 14.32 1.90 11.90
N LYS A 83 13.52 1.68 12.95
CA LYS A 83 12.27 0.90 12.90
C LYS A 83 11.12 1.63 12.19
N LEU A 84 11.23 2.94 11.97
CA LEU A 84 10.25 3.75 11.25
C LEU A 84 10.57 3.75 9.76
N LYS A 85 9.75 3.04 8.97
CA LYS A 85 9.78 3.13 7.50
C LYS A 85 8.71 4.10 7.01
N LEU A 86 9.14 5.05 6.19
CA LEU A 86 8.27 6.01 5.52
C LEU A 86 8.02 5.54 4.08
N TYR A 87 6.77 5.19 3.77
CA TYR A 87 6.33 4.84 2.43
C TYR A 87 5.78 6.08 1.72
N LYS A 88 6.46 6.50 0.65
CA LYS A 88 6.05 7.64 -0.17
C LYS A 88 5.45 7.13 -1.47
N TYR A 89 4.13 7.26 -1.64
CA TYR A 89 3.49 6.90 -2.90
C TYR A 89 4.09 7.69 -4.07
N LYS A 90 4.47 6.97 -5.11
CA LYS A 90 5.14 7.54 -6.29
C LYS A 90 4.15 7.70 -7.43
N PHE A 91 3.60 6.58 -7.92
CA PHE A 91 2.60 6.53 -8.97
C PHE A 91 2.05 5.10 -9.15
N GLN A 92 1.01 5.00 -9.99
CA GLN A 92 0.42 3.77 -10.46
C GLN A 92 0.82 3.51 -11.91
N ARG A 93 1.31 2.29 -12.21
CA ARG A 93 1.64 1.82 -13.57
C ARG A 93 0.64 0.76 -14.02
N ILE A 94 0.24 0.82 -15.29
CA ILE A 94 -0.59 -0.21 -15.92
C ILE A 94 0.33 -1.23 -16.58
N GLU A 95 0.14 -2.51 -16.27
CA GLU A 95 0.86 -3.61 -16.90
C GLU A 95 -0.09 -4.38 -17.83
N ARG A 96 0.31 -4.48 -19.10
CA ARG A 96 -0.36 -5.34 -20.09
C ARG A 96 0.49 -6.60 -20.21
N ARG A 97 -0.10 -7.76 -19.94
CA ARG A 97 0.59 -9.03 -20.25
C ARG A 97 0.80 -9.11 -21.77
N GLN A 98 2.04 -9.33 -22.17
CA GLN A 98 2.37 -9.82 -23.51
C GLN A 98 1.80 -11.23 -23.70
#